data_AF-A0A0D2RNR1-F1
#
_entry.id   AF-A0A0D2RNR1-F1
#
_cell.length_a   1.000
_cell.length_b   1.000
_cell.length_c   1.000
_cell.angle_alpha   90.00
_cell.angle_beta   90.00
_cell.angle_gamma   90.00
#
_symmetry.space_group_name_H-M   'P 1'
#
loop_
_entity.id
_entity.type
_entity.pdbx_description
1 polymer ?
#
loop_
_entity_poly.entity_id
_entity_poly.type
_entity_poly.pdbx_seq_one_letter_code
_entity_poly.pdbx_strand_id
1 'polypeptide(L)'
;MAGGDIENRGGGAKSYSNSINDSSGGSFISSSTYMIDDTEPQWTSWLVPVFLVANVAVFVVVMYVNNCPKHKLVGKCVARFLGRFSFEPLRENPLFGPSSSTLKKLGALEWTKVVINHQGWRLITCIWLHAGVIHLLANMLSLIFIGIRLEQQFGFVRIGILYLVSGFGGSVLSSLFIRNNISVGASGALFGLLGAMLSELITNWTIYTNKV
;
A
#
# COMPACT_ATOMS: atom_id res chain seq x y z
N MET A 1 -53.52 22.20 1.19
CA MET A 1 -53.67 20.73 1.31
C MET A 1 -53.14 20.10 0.03
N ALA A 2 -52.56 18.93 0.20
CA ALA A 2 -51.68 18.17 -0.68
C ALA A 2 -52.09 18.00 -2.15
N GLY A 3 -51.06 17.82 -3.00
CA GLY A 3 -50.95 16.58 -3.77
C GLY A 3 -50.50 16.74 -5.22
N GLY A 4 -49.34 16.14 -5.54
CA GLY A 4 -49.15 15.38 -6.79
C GLY A 4 -48.15 15.94 -7.81
N ASP A 5 -46.97 15.31 -7.85
CA ASP A 5 -45.97 15.36 -8.92
C ASP A 5 -46.51 14.94 -10.30
N ILE A 6 -45.87 15.35 -11.40
CA ILE A 6 -45.59 14.54 -12.62
C ILE A 6 -44.72 15.36 -13.60
N GLU A 7 -43.74 14.67 -14.18
CA GLU A 7 -42.72 15.05 -15.16
C GLU A 7 -43.13 16.05 -16.25
N ASN A 8 -42.24 17.01 -16.55
CA ASN A 8 -42.28 17.74 -17.81
C ASN A 8 -40.87 18.15 -18.27
N ARG A 9 -40.42 17.52 -19.37
CA ARG A 9 -39.53 18.01 -20.47
C ARG A 9 -38.78 16.79 -21.05
N GLY A 10 -39.15 16.21 -22.19
CA GLY A 10 -39.77 16.81 -23.36
C GLY A 10 -38.70 17.42 -24.27
N GLY A 11 -38.17 16.59 -25.18
CA GLY A 11 -37.91 16.94 -26.59
C GLY A 11 -36.82 17.97 -26.90
N GLY A 12 -35.68 17.48 -27.38
CA GLY A 12 -34.66 18.28 -28.08
C GLY A 12 -34.12 17.52 -29.28
N ALA A 13 -34.95 17.33 -30.31
CA ALA A 13 -34.54 16.80 -31.60
C ALA A 13 -33.52 17.72 -32.28
N LYS A 14 -32.42 17.17 -32.79
CA LYS A 14 -31.73 17.71 -33.96
C LYS A 14 -31.51 16.60 -34.97
N SER A 15 -32.41 16.62 -35.95
CA SER A 15 -32.35 15.94 -37.23
C SER A 15 -31.08 16.35 -37.98
N TYR A 16 -30.29 15.37 -38.43
CA TYR A 16 -29.47 15.49 -39.63
C TYR A 16 -29.90 14.38 -40.58
N SER A 17 -30.77 14.78 -41.51
CA SER A 17 -31.10 14.01 -42.70
C SER A 17 -29.87 14.00 -43.61
N ASN A 18 -29.40 12.82 -44.01
CA ASN A 18 -28.70 12.66 -45.27
C ASN A 18 -29.16 11.35 -45.90
N SER A 19 -30.08 11.52 -46.84
CA SER A 19 -30.55 10.54 -47.80
C SER A 19 -29.50 10.34 -48.89
N ILE A 20 -28.95 9.13 -49.02
CA ILE A 20 -28.48 8.60 -50.32
C ILE A 20 -28.96 7.15 -50.41
N ASN A 21 -29.89 6.93 -51.34
CA ASN A 21 -30.28 5.62 -51.84
C ASN A 21 -29.13 5.06 -52.67
N ASP A 22 -28.76 3.80 -52.45
CA ASP A 22 -28.49 2.92 -53.57
C ASP A 22 -28.91 1.48 -53.28
N SER A 23 -29.53 0.88 -54.28
CA SER A 23 -30.23 -0.40 -54.19
C SER A 23 -29.37 -1.47 -54.82
N SER A 24 -28.95 -2.50 -54.07
CA SER A 24 -28.47 -3.78 -54.62
C SER A 24 -28.54 -4.84 -53.52
N GLY A 25 -29.24 -5.93 -53.81
CA GLY A 25 -29.62 -6.95 -52.83
C GLY A 25 -28.49 -7.82 -52.29
N GLY A 26 -28.77 -8.49 -51.17
CA GLY A 26 -27.95 -9.59 -50.66
C GLY A 26 -28.02 -9.75 -49.15
N SER A 27 -28.76 -10.77 -48.69
CA SER A 27 -28.49 -11.66 -47.55
C SER A 27 -28.01 -11.08 -46.20
N PHE A 28 -28.81 -11.36 -45.15
CA PHE A 28 -28.43 -11.77 -43.79
C PHE A 28 -27.11 -11.22 -43.19
N ILE A 29 -27.23 -10.47 -42.10
CA ILE A 29 -26.81 -10.85 -40.73
C ILE A 29 -27.05 -9.64 -39.81
N SER A 30 -27.81 -9.86 -38.75
CA SER A 30 -28.00 -8.91 -37.64
C SER A 30 -26.64 -8.63 -37.01
N SER A 31 -26.07 -7.45 -37.27
CA SER A 31 -24.87 -7.00 -36.55
C SER A 31 -25.30 -6.56 -35.16
N SER A 32 -25.28 -7.51 -34.23
CA SER A 32 -25.29 -7.19 -32.80
C SER A 32 -23.99 -6.44 -32.51
N THR A 33 -24.05 -5.11 -32.50
CA THR A 33 -23.02 -4.27 -31.89
C THR A 33 -23.03 -4.58 -30.39
N TYR A 34 -22.27 -5.61 -30.00
CA TYR A 34 -21.82 -5.76 -28.63
C TYR A 34 -20.92 -4.55 -28.36
N MET A 35 -21.49 -3.53 -27.73
CA MET A 35 -20.71 -2.54 -27.00
C MET A 35 -19.93 -3.34 -25.96
N ILE A 36 -18.65 -3.58 -26.21
CA ILE A 36 -17.74 -3.95 -25.15
C ILE A 36 -17.61 -2.67 -24.32
N ASP A 37 -18.34 -2.61 -23.21
CA ASP A 37 -18.07 -1.62 -22.17
C ASP A 37 -16.76 -2.04 -21.49
N ASP A 38 -15.63 -1.75 -22.15
CA ASP A 38 -14.26 -1.97 -21.66
C ASP A 38 -13.90 -1.02 -20.51
N THR A 39 -14.88 -0.42 -19.85
CA THR A 39 -14.67 0.48 -18.71
C THR A 39 -14.68 -0.33 -17.42
N GLU A 40 -13.75 -1.27 -17.27
CA GLU A 40 -13.38 -1.75 -15.92
C GLU A 40 -13.06 -0.49 -15.09
N PRO A 41 -13.81 -0.18 -14.02
CA PRO A 41 -13.65 1.08 -13.31
C PRO A 41 -12.28 1.10 -12.66
N GLN A 42 -11.33 1.81 -13.28
CA GLN A 42 -9.99 1.95 -12.74
C GLN A 42 -10.06 2.81 -11.48
N TRP A 43 -9.88 2.18 -10.33
CA TRP A 43 -9.98 2.86 -9.04
C TRP A 43 -8.85 3.88 -8.92
N THR A 44 -9.18 5.09 -8.45
CA THR A 44 -8.17 6.10 -8.13
C THR A 44 -7.34 5.64 -6.94
N SER A 45 -6.01 5.54 -7.12
CA SER A 45 -5.10 5.12 -6.06
C SER A 45 -4.78 6.28 -5.11
N TRP A 46 -5.48 6.36 -3.99
CA TRP A 46 -5.24 7.39 -2.98
C TRP A 46 -4.75 6.79 -1.66
N LEU A 47 -5.09 5.53 -1.37
CA LEU A 47 -4.70 4.86 -0.13
C LEU A 47 -3.18 4.63 -0.09
N VAL A 48 -2.61 4.12 -1.17
CA VAL A 48 -1.18 3.81 -1.24
C VAL A 48 -0.30 5.05 -1.07
N PRO A 49 -0.54 6.18 -1.77
CA PRO A 49 0.16 7.43 -1.51
C PRO A 49 0.01 7.92 -0.07
N VAL A 50 -1.18 7.81 0.53
CA VAL A 50 -1.41 8.18 1.94
C VAL A 50 -0.57 7.32 2.88
N PHE A 51 -0.50 6.01 2.65
CA PHE A 51 0.34 5.10 3.45
C PHE A 51 1.81 5.44 3.30
N LEU A 52 2.27 5.80 2.11
CA LEU A 52 3.64 6.25 1.89
C LEU A 52 3.95 7.49 2.73
N VAL A 53 3.10 8.51 2.65
CA VAL A 53 3.29 9.76 3.41
C VAL A 53 3.28 9.48 4.91
N ALA A 54 2.37 8.63 5.38
CA ALA A 54 2.30 8.25 6.79
C ALA A 54 3.58 7.53 7.26
N ASN A 55 4.11 6.57 6.49
CA ASN A 55 5.35 5.86 6.83
C ASN A 55 6.56 6.80 6.86
N VAL A 56 6.66 7.72 5.91
CA VAL A 56 7.71 8.76 5.89
C VAL A 56 7.58 9.67 7.11
N ALA A 57 6.36 10.13 7.44
CA ALA A 57 6.11 10.99 8.59
C ALA A 57 6.49 10.29 9.91
N VAL A 58 6.10 9.02 10.08
CA VAL A 58 6.47 8.23 11.26
C VAL A 58 7.99 8.06 11.35
N PHE A 59 8.67 7.81 10.23
CA PHE A 59 10.14 7.72 10.22
C PHE A 59 10.80 9.04 10.64
N VAL A 60 10.30 10.19 10.17
CA VAL A 60 10.77 11.51 10.59
C VAL A 60 10.59 11.72 12.10
N VAL A 61 9.42 11.33 12.65
CA VAL A 61 9.16 11.38 14.09
C VAL A 61 10.13 10.50 14.87
N VAL A 62 10.38 9.28 14.39
CA VAL A 62 11.34 8.35 15.00
C VAL A 62 12.74 8.97 15.05
N MET A 63 13.20 9.55 13.95
CA MET A 63 14.50 10.21 13.88
C MET A 63 14.58 11.45 14.78
N TYR A 64 13.50 12.21 14.90
CA TYR A 64 13.40 13.34 15.82
C TYR A 64 13.53 12.93 17.29
N VAL A 65 12.94 11.77 17.66
CA VAL A 65 13.05 11.20 19.01
C VAL A 65 14.43 10.62 19.25
N ASN A 66 15.10 10.06 18.23
CA ASN A 66 16.39 9.41 18.36
C ASN A 66 17.48 10.35 18.89
N ASN A 67 17.61 11.53 18.29
CA ASN A 67 18.51 12.59 18.76
C ASN A 67 19.93 12.12 19.14
N CYS A 68 20.60 11.44 18.20
CA CYS A 68 21.96 10.90 18.37
C CYS A 68 22.96 11.90 18.99
N PRO A 69 23.03 13.19 18.57
CA PRO A 69 24.04 14.11 19.10
C PRO A 69 23.91 14.44 20.58
N LYS A 70 22.74 14.24 21.21
CA LYS A 70 22.55 14.44 22.65
C LYS A 70 22.99 13.24 23.48
N HIS A 71 23.04 12.05 22.89
CA HIS A 71 23.36 10.82 23.60
C HIS A 71 24.88 10.61 23.52
N LYS A 72 25.55 10.47 24.67
CA LYS A 72 27.02 10.28 24.78
C LYS A 72 27.43 8.88 24.33
N LEU A 73 27.12 8.49 23.09
CA LEU A 73 27.51 7.20 22.52
C LEU A 73 28.97 7.24 22.04
N VAL A 74 29.67 6.14 22.29
CA VAL A 74 31.06 5.88 21.90
C VAL A 74 31.09 5.69 20.38
N GLY A 75 31.07 6.80 19.63
CA GLY A 75 31.08 6.82 18.17
C GLY A 75 30.63 8.16 17.61
N LYS A 76 31.21 8.60 16.49
CA LYS A 76 30.72 9.79 15.78
C LYS A 76 29.42 9.40 15.06
N CYS A 77 28.29 10.03 15.41
CA CYS A 77 27.03 9.90 14.67
C CYS A 77 27.27 10.15 13.17
N VAL A 78 26.52 9.44 12.31
CA VAL A 78 26.60 9.61 10.86
C VAL A 78 25.72 10.80 10.45
N ALA A 79 26.16 11.55 9.43
CA ALA A 79 25.44 12.72 8.90
C ALA A 79 25.17 13.82 9.96
N ARG A 80 26.21 14.20 10.72
CA ARG A 80 26.13 15.26 11.76
C ARG A 80 25.56 16.59 11.29
N PHE A 81 25.65 16.90 10.00
CA PHE A 81 25.06 18.11 9.40
C PHE A 81 23.53 18.15 9.53
N LEU A 82 22.86 17.01 9.71
CA LEU A 82 21.42 16.92 9.94
C LEU A 82 21.01 17.26 11.39
N GLY A 83 21.97 17.56 12.27
CA GLY A 83 21.72 17.90 13.67
C GLY A 83 20.93 16.80 14.38
N ARG A 84 19.75 17.12 14.89
CA ARG A 84 18.90 16.18 15.67
C ARG A 84 18.51 14.92 14.89
N PHE A 85 18.50 14.96 13.56
CA PHE A 85 18.18 13.83 12.69
C PHE A 85 19.41 13.00 12.28
N SER A 86 20.55 13.18 12.96
CA SER A 86 21.74 12.36 12.71
C SER A 86 21.45 10.89 12.97
N PHE A 87 22.06 10.02 12.15
CA PHE A 87 21.92 8.57 12.27
C PHE A 87 22.92 8.00 13.27
N GLU A 88 22.58 6.83 13.82
CA GLU A 88 23.50 6.07 14.66
C GLU A 88 24.72 5.57 13.86
N PRO A 89 25.83 5.23 14.55
CA PRO A 89 26.99 4.64 13.90
C PRO A 89 26.63 3.37 13.12
N LEU A 90 27.23 3.18 11.93
CA LEU A 90 26.97 2.02 11.06
C LEU A 90 27.28 0.66 11.73
N ARG A 91 28.11 0.66 12.78
CA ARG A 91 28.36 -0.53 13.60
C ARG A 91 27.14 -0.97 14.40
N GLU A 92 26.29 -0.03 14.81
CA GLU A 92 25.04 -0.33 15.51
C GLU A 92 23.89 -0.51 14.52
N ASN A 93 23.77 0.38 13.53
CA ASN A 93 22.71 0.32 12.54
C ASN A 93 23.24 0.58 11.12
N PRO A 94 23.48 -0.49 10.32
CA PRO A 94 24.00 -0.33 8.96
C PRO A 94 22.97 0.27 7.99
N LEU A 95 21.69 0.36 8.36
CA LEU A 95 20.61 0.80 7.49
C LEU A 95 20.40 2.33 7.47
N PHE A 96 21.34 3.10 8.06
CA PHE A 96 21.23 4.54 8.29
C PHE A 96 19.94 4.89 9.03
N GLY A 97 19.91 4.59 10.33
CA GLY A 97 18.68 4.69 11.10
C GLY A 97 18.90 5.09 12.56
N PRO A 98 17.82 5.07 13.35
CA PRO A 98 17.84 5.33 14.78
C PRO A 98 18.45 4.16 15.56
N SER A 99 18.67 4.35 16.86
CA SER A 99 19.10 3.27 17.75
C SER A 99 17.99 2.25 17.98
N SER A 100 18.39 1.02 18.28
CA SER A 100 17.45 -0.06 18.65
C SER A 100 16.64 0.29 19.90
N SER A 101 17.22 1.10 20.80
CA SER A 101 16.55 1.55 22.02
C SER A 101 15.38 2.52 21.72
N THR A 102 15.58 3.46 20.78
CA THR A 102 14.55 4.39 20.32
C THR A 102 13.40 3.64 19.66
N LEU A 103 13.69 2.68 18.78
CA LEU A 103 12.67 1.86 18.14
C LEU A 103 11.86 1.07 19.17
N LYS A 104 12.51 0.44 20.15
CA LYS A 104 11.82 -0.26 21.25
C LYS A 104 10.91 0.65 22.06
N LYS A 105 11.33 1.90 22.31
CA LYS A 105 10.52 2.88 23.03
C LYS A 105 9.27 3.25 22.24
N LEU A 106 9.39 3.40 20.92
CA LEU A 106 8.30 3.85 20.05
C LEU A 106 7.32 2.76 19.62
N GLY A 107 7.61 1.49 19.90
CA GLY A 107 6.66 0.40 19.63
C GLY A 107 7.23 -0.75 18.84
N ALA A 108 8.55 -0.83 18.64
CA ALA A 108 9.14 -1.99 17.98
C ALA A 108 8.74 -3.30 18.67
N LEU A 109 8.61 -4.33 17.85
CA LEU A 109 8.18 -5.64 18.27
C LEU A 109 9.31 -6.32 19.05
N GLU A 110 8.98 -6.80 20.25
CA GLU A 110 9.88 -7.57 21.12
C GLU A 110 9.03 -8.62 21.84
N TRP A 111 9.37 -9.90 21.68
CA TRP A 111 8.55 -11.03 22.15
C TRP A 111 8.16 -10.91 23.62
N THR A 112 9.14 -10.63 24.49
CA THR A 112 8.93 -10.48 25.94
C THR A 112 7.89 -9.39 26.26
N LYS A 113 7.91 -8.25 25.54
CA LYS A 113 6.95 -7.17 25.81
C LYS A 113 5.55 -7.48 25.28
N VAL A 114 5.45 -8.19 24.17
CA VAL A 114 4.16 -8.54 23.57
C VAL A 114 3.49 -9.66 24.37
N VAL A 115 4.22 -10.73 24.66
CA VAL A 115 3.69 -11.95 25.26
C VAL A 115 3.62 -11.85 26.78
N ILE A 116 4.66 -11.35 27.46
CA ILE A 116 4.70 -11.30 28.93
C ILE A 116 4.06 -10.03 29.46
N ASN A 117 4.35 -8.87 28.86
CA ASN A 117 3.81 -7.59 29.34
C ASN A 117 2.48 -7.20 28.68
N HIS A 118 1.86 -8.10 27.91
CA HIS A 118 0.59 -7.91 27.20
C HIS A 118 0.51 -6.63 26.34
N GLN A 119 1.64 -6.19 25.76
CA GLN A 119 1.69 -4.97 24.93
C GLN A 119 1.29 -5.26 23.47
N GLY A 120 0.07 -5.76 23.28
CA GLY A 120 -0.45 -6.17 21.96
C GLY A 120 -0.51 -5.04 20.92
N TRP A 121 -0.62 -3.79 21.36
CA TRP A 121 -0.58 -2.61 20.48
C TRP A 121 0.72 -2.52 19.66
N ARG A 122 1.81 -3.16 20.12
CA ARG A 122 3.09 -3.24 19.38
C ARG A 122 2.98 -3.99 18.07
N LEU A 123 2.05 -4.94 17.95
CA LEU A 123 1.79 -5.69 16.71
C LEU A 123 1.25 -4.78 15.60
N ILE A 124 0.62 -3.67 15.96
CA ILE A 124 0.08 -2.70 15.00
C ILE A 124 1.10 -1.58 14.79
N THR A 125 1.71 -1.06 15.85
CA THR A 125 2.65 0.06 15.72
C THR A 125 3.95 -0.33 15.01
N CYS A 126 4.42 -1.57 15.12
CA CYS A 126 5.64 -2.01 14.45
C CYS A 126 5.55 -1.99 12.92
N ILE A 127 4.33 -2.06 12.35
CA ILE A 127 4.08 -2.00 10.90
C ILE A 127 4.54 -0.65 10.33
N TRP A 128 4.43 0.42 11.10
CA TRP A 128 4.77 1.79 10.68
C TRP A 128 6.24 2.16 10.96
N LEU A 129 6.90 1.42 11.84
CA LEU A 129 8.28 1.70 12.23
C LEU A 129 9.26 1.10 11.21
N HIS A 130 10.32 1.84 10.90
CA HIS A 130 11.35 1.40 9.95
C HIS A 130 12.72 1.44 10.60
N ALA A 131 13.53 0.41 10.33
CA ALA A 131 14.86 0.24 10.92
C ALA A 131 15.89 1.28 10.43
N GLY A 132 15.67 1.89 9.27
CA GLY A 132 16.57 2.89 8.69
C GLY A 132 16.09 3.36 7.32
N VAL A 133 16.82 4.31 6.73
CA VAL A 133 16.48 4.91 5.43
C VAL A 133 16.44 3.86 4.31
N ILE A 134 17.44 2.98 4.23
CA ILE A 134 17.48 1.94 3.19
C ILE A 134 16.24 1.02 3.30
N HIS A 135 15.90 0.64 4.53
CA HIS A 135 14.73 -0.21 4.78
C HIS A 135 13.42 0.50 4.43
N LEU A 136 13.27 1.78 4.76
CA LEU A 136 12.13 2.60 4.36
C LEU A 136 12.01 2.69 2.83
N LEU A 137 13.10 3.02 2.14
CA LEU A 137 13.10 3.17 0.68
C LEU A 137 12.68 1.87 -0.01
N ALA A 138 13.23 0.72 0.41
CA ALA A 138 12.85 -0.57 -0.15
C ALA A 138 11.34 -0.85 0.05
N ASN A 139 10.81 -0.60 1.25
CA ASN A 139 9.37 -0.80 1.52
C ASN A 139 8.50 0.14 0.68
N MET A 140 8.86 1.43 0.58
CA MET A 140 8.06 2.43 -0.13
C MET A 140 8.06 2.18 -1.64
N LEU A 141 9.21 1.81 -2.21
CA LEU A 141 9.30 1.43 -3.63
C LEU A 141 8.41 0.21 -3.90
N SER A 142 8.52 -0.84 -3.10
CA SER A 142 7.64 -2.01 -3.23
C SER A 142 6.17 -1.63 -3.09
N LEU A 143 5.81 -0.79 -2.12
CA LEU A 143 4.43 -0.35 -1.90
C LEU A 143 3.89 0.44 -3.10
N ILE A 144 4.68 1.33 -3.69
CA ILE A 144 4.28 2.09 -4.89
C ILE A 144 4.04 1.14 -6.06
N PHE A 145 5.00 0.27 -6.38
CA PHE A 145 4.91 -0.58 -7.58
C PHE A 145 3.78 -1.62 -7.47
N ILE A 146 3.68 -2.29 -6.34
CA ILE A 146 2.73 -3.38 -6.12
C ILE A 146 1.39 -2.84 -5.65
N GLY A 147 1.42 -1.93 -4.66
CA GLY A 147 0.23 -1.41 -4.01
C GLY A 147 -0.63 -0.58 -4.97
N ILE A 148 -0.05 0.35 -5.74
CA ILE A 148 -0.84 1.16 -6.70
C ILE A 148 -1.50 0.24 -7.72
N ARG A 149 -0.72 -0.70 -8.28
CA ARG A 149 -1.19 -1.64 -9.30
C ARG A 149 -2.36 -2.49 -8.80
N LEU A 150 -2.29 -2.97 -7.56
CA LEU A 150 -3.36 -3.72 -6.91
C LEU A 150 -4.56 -2.84 -6.52
N GLU A 151 -4.33 -1.61 -6.04
CA GLU A 151 -5.39 -0.68 -5.64
C GLU A 151 -6.26 -0.30 -6.84
N GLN A 152 -5.66 -0.08 -8.01
CA GLN A 152 -6.37 0.24 -9.25
C GLN A 152 -7.29 -0.89 -9.73
N GLN A 153 -6.88 -2.15 -9.49
CA GLN A 153 -7.62 -3.34 -9.92
C GLN A 153 -8.69 -3.78 -8.93
N PHE A 154 -8.34 -3.88 -7.65
CA PHE A 154 -9.19 -4.49 -6.64
C PHE A 154 -9.91 -3.46 -5.77
N GLY A 155 -9.55 -2.19 -5.90
CA GLY A 155 -10.08 -1.10 -5.09
C GLY A 155 -9.36 -0.96 -3.74
N PHE A 156 -9.40 0.26 -3.21
CA PHE A 156 -8.69 0.65 -1.99
C PHE A 156 -9.14 -0.13 -0.74
N VAL A 157 -10.42 -0.49 -0.61
CA VAL A 157 -10.92 -1.21 0.59
C VAL A 157 -10.28 -2.58 0.72
N ARG A 158 -10.25 -3.37 -0.37
CA ARG A 158 -9.70 -4.73 -0.37
C ARG A 158 -8.20 -4.70 -0.08
N ILE A 159 -7.48 -3.79 -0.74
CA ILE A 159 -6.04 -3.65 -0.55
C ILE A 159 -5.69 -3.11 0.84
N GLY A 160 -6.49 -2.19 1.39
CA GLY A 160 -6.31 -1.71 2.76
C GLY A 160 -6.49 -2.80 3.81
N ILE A 161 -7.56 -3.60 3.70
CA ILE A 161 -7.78 -4.74 4.62
C ILE A 161 -6.67 -5.77 4.47
N LEU A 162 -6.30 -6.12 3.23
CA LEU A 162 -5.22 -7.07 2.96
C LEU A 162 -3.89 -6.59 3.58
N TYR A 163 -3.54 -5.32 3.38
CA TYR A 163 -2.33 -4.73 3.96
C TYR A 163 -2.33 -4.83 5.50
N LEU A 164 -3.44 -4.47 6.16
CA LEU A 164 -3.54 -4.51 7.62
C LEU A 164 -3.49 -5.93 8.17
N VAL A 165 -4.23 -6.87 7.57
CA VAL A 165 -4.28 -8.26 8.01
C VAL A 165 -2.92 -8.95 7.78
N SER A 166 -2.30 -8.75 6.62
CA SER A 166 -0.97 -9.30 6.34
C SER A 166 0.11 -8.67 7.20
N GLY A 167 0.05 -7.36 7.47
CA GLY A 167 0.95 -6.68 8.40
C GLY A 167 0.83 -7.21 9.83
N PHE A 168 -0.40 -7.39 10.31
CA PHE A 168 -0.67 -7.96 11.62
C PHE A 168 -0.21 -9.43 11.69
N GLY A 169 -0.57 -10.25 10.70
CA GLY A 169 -0.15 -11.66 10.63
C GLY A 169 1.37 -11.81 10.58
N GLY A 170 2.06 -10.97 9.79
CA GLY A 170 3.52 -10.93 9.75
C GLY A 170 4.13 -10.52 11.10
N SER A 171 3.51 -9.59 11.82
CA SER A 171 3.95 -9.17 13.16
C SER A 171 3.75 -10.28 14.19
N VAL A 172 2.62 -11.00 14.15
CA VAL A 172 2.38 -12.19 14.99
C VAL A 172 3.42 -13.26 14.70
N LEU A 173 3.64 -13.60 13.43
CA LEU A 173 4.63 -14.58 13.02
C LEU A 173 6.03 -14.17 13.47
N SER A 174 6.40 -12.90 13.27
CA SER A 174 7.67 -12.36 13.73
C SER A 174 7.81 -12.47 15.25
N SER A 175 6.74 -12.26 16.03
CA SER A 175 6.81 -12.42 17.48
C SER A 175 7.06 -13.89 17.87
N LEU A 176 6.45 -14.86 17.19
CA LEU A 176 6.61 -16.28 17.51
C LEU A 176 8.01 -16.81 17.21
N PHE A 177 8.59 -16.38 16.08
CA PHE A 177 9.87 -16.89 15.60
C PHE A 177 11.09 -16.07 16.06
N ILE A 178 10.94 -14.76 16.30
CA ILE A 178 12.04 -13.87 16.68
C ILE A 178 11.95 -13.51 18.17
N ARG A 179 12.66 -14.26 19.02
CA ARG A 179 12.65 -14.06 20.48
C ARG A 179 13.73 -13.10 21.00
N ASN A 180 14.90 -13.05 20.33
CA ASN A 180 16.08 -12.34 20.83
C ASN A 180 16.41 -11.05 20.07
N ASN A 181 15.65 -10.71 19.03
CA ASN A 181 15.87 -9.51 18.23
C ASN A 181 14.60 -8.67 18.16
N ILE A 182 14.77 -7.39 17.83
CA ILE A 182 13.65 -6.50 17.56
C ILE A 182 13.22 -6.62 16.10
N SER A 183 11.92 -6.52 15.84
CA SER A 183 11.37 -6.51 14.49
C SER A 183 10.52 -5.26 14.27
N VAL A 184 10.67 -4.67 13.09
CA VAL A 184 9.96 -3.46 12.65
C VAL A 184 9.78 -3.53 11.16
N GLY A 185 8.72 -2.91 10.63
CA GLY A 185 8.56 -2.69 9.21
C GLY A 185 7.22 -3.17 8.67
N ALA A 186 6.81 -2.53 7.58
CA ALA A 186 5.64 -2.88 6.79
C ALA A 186 5.84 -4.13 5.92
N SER A 187 7.00 -4.78 5.98
CA SER A 187 7.39 -5.88 5.09
C SER A 187 6.42 -7.06 5.13
N GLY A 188 5.84 -7.39 6.30
CA GLY A 188 4.79 -8.41 6.41
C GLY A 188 3.54 -8.08 5.58
N ALA A 189 3.14 -6.81 5.54
CA ALA A 189 2.04 -6.34 4.71
C ALA A 189 2.39 -6.43 3.22
N LEU A 190 3.62 -6.05 2.85
CA LEU A 190 4.11 -6.13 1.47
C LEU A 190 4.19 -7.57 0.95
N PHE A 191 4.64 -8.52 1.77
CA PHE A 191 4.61 -9.94 1.39
C PHE A 191 3.18 -10.45 1.16
N GLY A 192 2.21 -9.94 1.92
CA GLY A 192 0.79 -10.19 1.66
C GLY A 192 0.32 -9.66 0.31
N LEU A 193 0.68 -8.41 -0.02
CA LEU A 193 0.36 -7.82 -1.32
C LEU A 193 1.02 -8.57 -2.48
N LEU A 194 2.30 -8.95 -2.33
CA LEU A 194 3.02 -9.79 -3.29
C LEU A 194 2.32 -11.15 -3.48
N GLY A 195 1.88 -11.77 -2.39
CA GLY A 195 1.11 -13.01 -2.43
C GLY A 195 -0.21 -12.85 -3.20
N ALA A 196 -0.90 -11.73 -3.03
CA ALA A 196 -2.12 -11.45 -3.79
C ALA A 196 -1.86 -11.25 -5.29
N MET A 197 -0.82 -10.51 -5.67
CA MET A 197 -0.41 -10.40 -7.07
C MET A 197 -0.06 -11.77 -7.68
N LEU A 198 0.66 -12.61 -6.94
CA LEU A 198 1.02 -13.94 -7.40
C LEU A 198 -0.22 -14.83 -7.55
N SER A 199 -1.15 -14.76 -6.59
CA SER A 199 -2.42 -15.49 -6.67
C SER A 199 -3.23 -15.08 -7.91
N GLU A 200 -3.30 -13.77 -8.21
CA GLU A 200 -3.96 -13.27 -9.41
C GLU A 200 -3.33 -13.84 -10.69
N LEU A 201 -2.00 -13.84 -10.78
CA LEU A 201 -1.27 -14.38 -11.93
C LEU A 201 -1.57 -15.87 -12.14
N ILE A 202 -1.64 -16.65 -11.06
CA ILE A 202 -1.90 -18.09 -11.11
C ILE A 202 -3.36 -18.36 -11.50
N THR A 203 -4.32 -17.66 -10.90
CA THR A 203 -5.75 -17.88 -11.17
C THR A 203 -6.13 -17.47 -12.61
N ASN A 204 -5.51 -16.43 -13.14
CA ASN A 204 -5.75 -15.96 -14.51
C ASN A 204 -4.78 -16.54 -15.55
N TRP A 205 -3.94 -17.51 -15.16
CA TRP A 205 -2.89 -18.09 -16.01
C TRP A 205 -3.44 -18.62 -17.35
N THR A 206 -4.65 -19.19 -17.35
CA THR A 206 -5.31 -19.74 -18.54
C THR A 206 -5.66 -18.69 -19.59
N ILE A 207 -5.83 -17.42 -19.21
CA ILE A 207 -6.07 -16.31 -20.15
C ILE A 207 -4.76 -15.90 -20.84
N TYR A 208 -3.62 -16.01 -20.15
CA TYR A 208 -2.31 -15.68 -20.69
C TYR A 208 -1.73 -16.78 -21.61
N THR A 209 -2.02 -18.05 -21.34
CA THR A 209 -1.53 -19.16 -22.17
C THR A 209 -2.31 -19.33 -23.49
N ASN A 210 -3.53 -18.82 -23.58
CA ASN A 210 -4.38 -18.90 -24.78
C ASN A 210 -4.23 -17.70 -25.74
N LYS A 211 -3.29 -16.79 -25.46
CA LYS A 211 -2.93 -15.68 -26.36
C LYS A 211 -1.83 -16.05 -27.38
N VAL A 212 -1.60 -17.35 -27.59
CA VAL A 212 -0.65 -17.91 -28.56
C VAL A 212 -1.39 -18.52 -29.73
#